data_AF-A0A819VCX1-F1
#
_entry.id   AF-A0A819VCX1-F1
#
_cell.length_a   1.000
_cell.length_b   1.000
_cell.length_c   1.000
_cell.angle_alpha   90.00
_cell.angle_beta   90.00
_cell.angle_gamma   90.00
#
_symmetry.space_group_name_H-M   'P 1'
#
loop_
_entity.id
_entity.type
_entity.pdbx_description
1 polymer ?
#
loop_
_entity_poly.entity_id
_entity_poly.type
_entity_poly.pdbx_seq_one_letter_code
_entity_poly.pdbx_strand_id
1 'polypeptide(L)' 'MLNFSLTKKQNLSECRICAAPAQYVNFGTISCSSCKMFFKRNANIEQEIFKCNFVDNCE' A
#
# COMPACT_ATOMS: atom_id res chain seq x y z
N MET A 1 14.96 15.60 8.02
CA MET A 1 13.54 15.58 7.62
C MET A 1 13.52 15.40 6.10
N LEU A 2 12.98 14.30 5.58
CA LEU A 2 12.98 14.06 4.14
C LEU A 2 12.00 15.05 3.47
N ASN A 3 12.56 16.00 2.71
CA ASN A 3 11.83 16.99 1.93
C ASN A 3 11.08 16.29 0.78
N PHE A 4 9.78 16.09 0.94
CA PHE A 4 8.87 15.57 -0.11
C PHE A 4 8.53 16.62 -1.18
N SER A 5 9.50 17.44 -1.60
CA SER A 5 9.32 18.32 -2.76
C SER A 5 9.52 17.54 -4.06
N LEU A 6 8.45 16.92 -4.55
CA LEU A 6 8.24 16.52 -5.96
C LEU A 6 6.71 16.63 -6.18
N THR A 7 6.09 17.65 -6.77
CA THR A 7 6.33 18.34 -8.06
C THR A 7 6.64 17.45 -9.27
N LYS A 8 6.73 16.13 -9.10
CA LYS A 8 6.50 15.17 -10.17
C LYS A 8 5.13 14.59 -9.90
N LYS A 9 4.15 14.97 -10.71
CA LYS A 9 2.80 14.39 -10.73
C LYS A 9 2.98 12.89 -10.99
N GLN A 10 3.25 12.10 -9.95
CA GLN A 10 3.19 10.65 -10.05
C GLN A 10 1.77 10.38 -10.53
N ASN A 11 1.62 9.62 -11.62
CA ASN A 11 0.30 9.20 -12.05
C ASN A 11 -0.29 8.37 -10.91
N LEU A 12 -1.08 9.04 -10.05
CA LEU A 12 -1.85 8.45 -8.97
C LEU A 12 -3.00 7.58 -9.52
N SER A 13 -2.91 7.14 -10.77
CA SER A 13 -3.95 6.39 -11.45
C SER A 13 -4.08 4.97 -10.92
N GLU A 14 -3.01 4.41 -10.33
CA GLU A 14 -2.94 3.00 -9.98
C GLU A 14 -2.26 2.75 -8.63
N CYS A 15 -2.87 1.89 -7.81
CA CYS A 15 -2.34 1.40 -6.54
C CYS A 15 -1.22 0.40 -6.80
N ARG A 16 -0.03 0.63 -6.22
CA ARG A 16 1.13 -0.25 -6.37
C ARG A 16 1.03 -1.60 -5.63
N ILE A 17 -0.10 -1.86 -4.98
CA ILE A 17 -0.32 -3.07 -4.17
C ILE A 17 -1.34 -4.00 -4.83
N CYS A 18 -2.38 -3.46 -5.46
CA CYS A 18 -3.48 -4.27 -6.03
C CYS A 18 -4.01 -3.76 -7.38
N ALA A 19 -3.30 -2.81 -8.01
CA ALA A 19 -3.68 -2.16 -9.27
C ALA A 19 -5.05 -1.43 -9.30
N ALA A 20 -5.81 -1.40 -8.19
CA ALA A 20 -7.02 -0.59 -8.11
C ALA A 20 -6.70 0.91 -8.28
N PRO A 21 -7.67 1.75 -8.68
CA PRO A 21 -7.46 3.19 -8.77
C PRO A 21 -6.91 3.77 -7.47
N ALA A 22 -5.76 4.44 -7.56
CA ALA A 22 -5.19 5.15 -6.43
C ALA A 22 -5.77 6.55 -6.33
N GLN A 23 -5.68 7.12 -5.13
CA GLN A 23 -6.13 8.48 -4.89
C GLN A 23 -4.97 9.36 -4.42
N TYR A 24 -4.09 8.81 -3.58
CA TYR A 24 -3.00 9.55 -2.92
C TYR A 24 -1.81 8.63 -2.61
N VAL A 25 -0.72 9.25 -2.17
CA VAL A 25 0.37 8.55 -1.49
C VAL A 25 -0.05 8.33 -0.02
N ASN A 26 -0.07 7.08 0.44
CA ASN A 26 -0.30 6.72 1.84
C ASN A 26 0.92 5.95 2.36
N PHE A 27 1.39 6.29 3.56
CA PHE A 27 2.51 5.60 4.23
C PHE A 27 3.76 5.44 3.33
N GLY A 28 4.03 6.42 2.47
CA GLY A 28 5.20 6.42 1.58
C GLY A 28 5.02 5.74 0.21
N THR A 29 3.85 5.17 -0.11
CA THR A 29 3.57 4.55 -1.42
C THR A 29 2.23 4.98 -2.02
N ILE A 30 2.12 4.98 -3.35
CA ILE A 30 0.85 5.21 -4.06
C ILE A 30 -0.07 4.02 -3.80
N SER A 31 -1.21 4.24 -3.15
CA SER A 31 -2.14 3.18 -2.77
C SER A 31 -3.60 3.62 -2.78
N CYS A 32 -4.51 2.66 -2.96
CA CYS A 32 -5.95 2.88 -2.84
C CYS A 32 -6.40 2.95 -1.36
N SER A 33 -7.64 3.38 -1.13
CA SER A 33 -8.22 3.51 0.22
C SER A 33 -8.29 2.17 0.98
N SER A 34 -8.55 1.07 0.28
CA SER A 34 -8.60 -0.28 0.86
C SER A 34 -7.23 -0.73 1.38
N CYS A 35 -6.18 -0.61 0.55
CA CYS A 35 -4.81 -0.95 0.96
C CYS A 35 -4.31 -0.05 2.11
N LYS A 36 -4.63 1.25 2.07
CA LYS A 36 -4.37 2.17 3.20
C LYS A 36 -4.99 1.65 4.50
N MET A 37 -6.27 1.27 4.46
CA MET A 37 -6.99 0.83 5.66
C MET A 37 -6.48 -0.52 6.17
N PHE A 38 -6.20 -1.46 5.25
CA PHE A 38 -5.59 -2.74 5.57
C PHE A 38 -4.25 -2.55 6.28
N PHE A 39 -3.35 -1.76 5.70
CA PHE A 39 -2.06 -1.47 6.32
C PHE A 39 -2.23 -0.84 7.72
N LYS A 40 -3.09 0.18 7.86
CA LYS A 40 -3.32 0.84 9.16
C LYS A 40 -3.81 -0.12 10.24
N ARG A 41 -4.68 -1.08 9.90
CA ARG A 41 -5.21 -2.06 10.87
C ARG A 41 -4.16 -3.10 11.29
N ASN A 42 -3.21 -3.39 10.39
CA ASN A 42 -2.28 -4.50 10.56
C ASN A 42 -0.82 -4.07 10.80
N ALA A 43 -0.50 -2.77 10.77
CA ALA A 43 0.87 -2.26 10.86
C ALA A 43 1.63 -2.65 12.14
N ASN A 44 0.92 -2.97 13.22
CA ASN A 44 1.50 -3.37 14.50
C ASN A 44 1.18 -4.83 14.86
N ILE A 45 0.69 -5.62 13.90
CA ILE A 45 0.38 -7.03 14.11
C ILE A 45 1.58 -7.86 13.68
N GLU A 46 1.93 -8.88 14.46
CA GLU A 46 2.99 -9.81 14.12
C GLU A 46 2.66 -10.58 12.84
N GLN A 47 3.66 -10.75 11.96
CA GLN A 47 3.45 -11.37 10.65
C GLN A 47 3.04 -12.84 10.73
N GLU A 48 3.38 -13.54 11.82
CA GLU A 48 3.05 -14.95 12.05
C GLU A 48 1.54 -15.25 12.09
N ILE A 49 0.70 -14.21 12.21
CA ILE A 49 -0.76 -14.31 12.19
C ILE A 49 -1.30 -14.45 10.75
N PHE A 50 -0.60 -13.90 9.74
CA PHE A 50 -1.03 -13.98 8.35
C PHE A 50 -0.48 -15.25 7.70
N LYS A 51 -1.20 -16.36 7.85
CA LYS A 51 -0.89 -17.61 7.16
C LYS A 51 -1.58 -17.65 5.81
N CYS A 52 -0.81 -17.82 4.74
CA CYS A 52 -1.37 -18.16 3.44
C CYS A 52 -1.95 -19.57 3.48
N ASN A 53 -3.13 -19.75 2.90
CA ASN A 53 -3.75 -21.08 2.76
C ASN A 53 -3.20 -21.86 1.55
N PHE A 54 -2.22 -21.29 0.83
CA PHE A 54 -1.62 -21.83 -0.39
C PHE A 54 -0.08 -21.84 -0.27
N VAL A 55 0.66 -21.37 -1.29
CA VAL A 55 2.12 -21.46 -1.38
C VAL A 55 2.83 -20.10 -1.44
N ASP A 56 2.31 -19.11 -0.70
CA ASP A 56 2.91 -17.77 -0.52
C ASP A 56 3.31 -17.02 -1.82
N ASN A 57 2.60 -17.25 -2.92
CA ASN A 57 2.87 -16.69 -4.24
C ASN A 57 1.65 -15.96 -4.85
N CYS A 58 0.83 -15.32 -4.02
CA CYS A 58 -0.36 -14.58 -4.46
C CYS A 58 0.01 -13.47 -5.47
N GLU A 59 -0.76 -13.38 -6.55
CA GLU A 59 -0.70 -12.29 -7.56
C GLU A 59 -1.72 -11.18 -7.26
#